data_AF-A0A7V3VSL6-F1
#
_entry.id   AF-A0A7V3VSL6-F1
#
_cell.length_a   1.000
_cell.length_b   1.000
_cell.length_c   1.000
_cell.angle_alpha   90.00
_cell.angle_beta   90.00
_cell.angle_gamma   90.00
#
_symmetry.space_group_name_H-M   'P 1'
#
loop_
_entity.id
_entity.type
_entity.pdbx_description
1 polymer ?
#
loop_
_entity_poly.entity_id
_entity_poly.type
_entity_poly.pdbx_seq_one_letter_code
_entity_poly.pdbx_strand_id
1 'polypeptide(L)'
;MRLSYGSARFLNLISSGPLLKMETIYTMFGEKCIFDCAYCTQAKNSRSSEDLLSRVRWPEFEMGKIICAIERSDEVKRICLQVVSSSSSTDEAFEFLRNVRK
;
A
#
# COMPACT_ATOMS: atom_id res chain seq x y z
N MET A 1 -0.53 -7.15 -2.15
CA MET A 1 -0.69 -5.66 -2.17
C MET A 1 -0.41 -5.11 -0.79
N ARG A 2 0.31 -3.99 -0.68
CA ARG A 2 0.74 -3.44 0.62
C ARG A 2 0.01 -2.15 0.96
N LEU A 3 -0.19 -1.91 2.26
CA LEU A 3 -0.71 -0.64 2.78
C LEU A 3 0.33 0.01 3.69
N SER A 4 0.37 1.33 3.73
CA SER A 4 1.08 2.00 4.81
C SER A 4 0.49 1.57 6.16
N TYR A 5 1.33 1.42 7.17
CA TYR A 5 0.90 0.99 8.51
C TYR A 5 -0.24 1.87 9.07
N GLY A 6 -0.20 3.18 8.82
CA GLY A 6 -1.27 4.10 9.22
C GLY A 6 -2.60 3.80 8.52
N SER A 7 -2.57 3.55 7.21
CA SER A 7 -3.77 3.15 6.45
C SER A 7 -4.33 1.81 6.91
N ALA A 8 -3.47 0.82 7.16
CA ALA A 8 -3.89 -0.47 7.70
C ALA A 8 -4.54 -0.32 9.09
N ARG A 9 -4.00 0.56 9.93
CA ARG A 9 -4.54 0.82 11.26
C ARG A 9 -5.88 1.52 11.21
N PHE A 10 -6.01 2.56 10.37
CA PHE A 10 -7.26 3.29 10.16
C PHE A 10 -8.38 2.38 9.61
N LEU A 11 -8.06 1.49 8.67
CA LEU A 11 -9.00 0.52 8.10
C LEU A 11 -9.30 -0.68 9.03
N ASN A 12 -8.80 -0.67 10.28
CA ASN A 12 -8.94 -1.77 11.25
C ASN A 12 -8.42 -3.14 10.74
N LEU A 13 -7.48 -3.15 9.79
CA LEU A 13 -6.81 -4.38 9.33
C LEU A 13 -5.68 -4.82 10.27
N ILE A 14 -5.24 -3.92 11.16
CA ILE A 14 -4.32 -4.19 12.26
C ILE A 14 -4.83 -3.54 13.56
N SER A 15 -4.51 -4.16 14.70
CA SER A 15 -4.97 -3.73 16.02
C SER A 15 -3.93 -2.94 16.83
N SER A 16 -2.66 -3.00 16.45
CA SER A 16 -1.56 -2.34 17.16
C SER A 16 -1.36 -0.89 16.71
N GLY A 17 -0.90 -0.04 17.63
CA GLY A 17 -0.62 1.37 17.39
C GLY A 17 -1.83 2.32 17.56
N PRO A 18 -1.58 3.64 17.54
CA PRO A 18 -2.62 4.64 17.76
C PRO A 18 -3.65 4.62 16.62
N LEU A 19 -4.92 4.82 16.96
CA LEU A 19 -5.95 5.04 15.95
C LEU A 19 -5.74 6.42 15.32
N LEU A 20 -5.53 6.45 14.01
CA LEU A 20 -5.29 7.68 13.26
C LEU A 20 -6.57 8.03 12.52
N LYS A 21 -7.01 9.28 12.58
CA LYS A 21 -8.06 9.78 11.70
C LYS A 21 -7.44 10.18 10.37
N MET A 22 -7.85 9.54 9.28
CA MET A 22 -7.25 9.73 7.96
C MET A 22 -8.32 9.69 6.87
N GLU A 23 -8.22 10.57 5.88
CA GLU A 23 -9.11 10.55 4.71
C GLU A 23 -8.42 9.97 3.47
N THR A 24 -7.11 9.71 3.56
CA THR A 24 -6.28 9.18 2.46
C THR A 24 -5.72 7.81 2.81
N ILE A 25 -5.94 6.84 1.93
CA ILE A 25 -5.36 5.50 2.00
C ILE A 25 -4.14 5.43 1.09
N TYR A 26 -3.02 4.94 1.61
CA TYR A 26 -1.77 4.77 0.85
C TYR A 26 -1.56 3.29 0.54
N THR A 27 -1.58 2.96 -0.75
CA THR A 27 -1.38 1.61 -1.29
C THR A 27 -0.03 1.53 -2.00
N MET A 28 0.60 0.36 -1.96
CA MET A 28 1.80 0.06 -2.73
C MET A 28 1.65 -1.27 -3.48
N PHE A 29 1.97 -1.24 -4.77
CA PHE A 29 1.91 -2.36 -5.69
C PHE A 29 3.30 -2.79 -6.11
N GLY A 30 3.50 -4.11 -6.12
CA GLY A 30 4.79 -4.76 -6.33
C GLY A 30 5.81 -4.56 -5.21
N GLU A 31 6.97 -5.14 -5.47
CA GLU A 31 8.18 -5.11 -4.66
C GLU A 31 9.41 -5.15 -5.58
N LYS A 32 10.57 -4.77 -5.04
CA LYS A 32 11.87 -4.79 -5.75
C LYS A 32 11.78 -4.23 -7.18
N CYS A 33 11.76 -2.90 -7.24
CA CYS A 33 11.79 -2.14 -8.49
C CYS A 33 12.96 -2.58 -9.37
N ILE A 34 12.76 -2.63 -10.69
CA ILE A 34 13.82 -2.89 -11.67
C ILE A 34 14.89 -1.79 -11.69
N PHE A 35 14.55 -0.59 -11.19
CA PHE A 35 15.45 0.54 -11.04
C PHE A 35 16.16 0.53 -9.68
N ASP A 36 17.29 1.23 -9.60
CA ASP A 36 18.20 1.14 -8.45
C ASP A 36 18.51 2.52 -7.84
N CYS A 37 17.47 3.29 -7.51
CA CYS A 37 17.63 4.62 -6.92
C CYS A 37 18.31 4.54 -5.53
N ALA A 38 19.41 5.27 -5.34
CA ALA A 38 20.24 5.19 -4.13
C ALA A 38 19.50 5.45 -2.79
N TYR A 39 18.38 6.19 -2.83
CA TYR A 39 17.58 6.53 -1.67
C TYR A 39 16.35 5.63 -1.46
N CYS A 40 16.05 4.72 -2.40
CA CYS A 40 14.82 3.94 -2.39
C CYS A 40 15.03 2.58 -1.75
N THR A 41 14.25 2.25 -0.72
CA THR A 41 14.30 0.92 -0.08
C THR A 41 13.77 -0.20 -0.99
N GLN A 42 12.96 0.15 -1.99
CA GLN A 42 12.45 -0.76 -3.03
C GLN A 42 13.39 -0.88 -4.23
N ALA A 43 14.58 -0.24 -4.21
CA ALA A 43 15.56 -0.36 -5.28
C ALA A 43 16.01 -1.81 -5.50
N LYS A 44 16.34 -2.17 -6.75
CA LYS A 44 16.72 -3.53 -7.16
C LYS A 44 17.75 -4.19 -6.24
N ASN A 45 18.79 -3.46 -5.86
CA ASN A 45 19.89 -3.96 -5.04
C ASN A 45 19.80 -3.52 -3.57
N SER A 46 18.69 -2.89 -3.16
CA SER A 46 18.48 -2.51 -1.77
C SER A 46 18.50 -3.74 -0.87
N ARG A 47 19.32 -3.69 0.18
CA ARG A 47 19.34 -4.70 1.26
C ARG A 47 18.35 -4.39 2.38
N SER A 48 17.59 -3.30 2.26
CA SER A 48 16.53 -2.98 3.20
C SER A 48 15.36 -3.96 3.05
N SER A 49 14.63 -4.20 4.13
CA SER A 49 13.38 -4.96 4.10
C SER A 49 12.39 -4.33 3.13
N GLU A 50 11.70 -5.16 2.35
CA GLU A 50 10.62 -4.75 1.44
C GLU A 50 9.41 -4.18 2.17
N ASP A 51 9.27 -4.49 3.46
CA ASP A 51 8.26 -3.89 4.32
C ASP A 51 8.56 -2.43 4.65
N LEU A 52 9.72 -1.91 4.28
CA LEU A 52 10.10 -0.53 4.57
C LEU A 52 10.04 0.30 3.30
N LEU A 53 9.43 1.48 3.44
CA LEU A 53 9.59 2.57 2.51
C LEU A 53 9.36 3.90 3.22
N SER A 54 10.28 4.85 3.01
CA SER A 54 10.24 6.17 3.65
C SER A 54 10.15 6.11 5.17
N ARG A 55 10.80 5.12 5.80
CA ARG A 55 10.75 4.82 7.26
C ARG A 55 9.38 4.37 7.78
N VAL A 56 8.43 4.09 6.90
CA VAL A 56 7.11 3.55 7.23
C VAL A 56 7.10 2.05 6.95
N ARG A 57 6.35 1.28 7.76
CA ARG A 57 6.09 -0.13 7.51
C ARG A 57 4.95 -0.29 6.50
N TRP A 58 5.12 -1.21 5.56
CA TRP A 58 4.18 -1.52 4.48
C TRP A 58 3.80 -3.00 4.50
N PRO A 59 3.04 -3.45 5.51
CA PRO A 59 2.57 -4.82 5.60
C PRO A 59 1.71 -5.19 4.38
N GLU A 60 1.80 -6.47 4.01
CA GLU A 60 1.02 -7.04 2.93
C GLU A 60 -0.36 -7.50 3.42
N PHE A 61 -1.38 -7.30 2.57
CA PHE A 61 -2.70 -7.85 2.76
C PHE A 61 -3.28 -8.33 1.42
N GLU A 62 -4.30 -9.17 1.54
CA GLU A 62 -5.14 -9.58 0.43
C GLU A 62 -5.94 -8.38 -0.12
N MET A 63 -5.94 -8.21 -1.45
CA MET A 63 -6.60 -7.08 -2.11
C MET A 63 -8.09 -6.98 -1.76
N GLY A 64 -8.81 -8.12 -1.74
CA GLY A 64 -10.23 -8.17 -1.39
C GLY A 64 -10.51 -7.64 0.02
N LYS A 65 -9.66 -7.96 0.99
CA LYS A 65 -9.80 -7.43 2.37
C LYS A 65 -9.63 -5.92 2.42
N ILE A 66 -8.70 -5.38 1.64
CA ILE A 66 -8.46 -3.94 1.56
C ILE A 66 -9.67 -3.24 0.92
N ILE A 67 -10.17 -3.76 -0.21
CA ILE A 67 -11.33 -3.21 -0.90
C ILE A 67 -12.55 -3.20 0.03
N CYS A 68 -12.87 -4.34 0.66
CA CYS A 68 -13.98 -4.42 1.61
C CYS A 68 -13.85 -3.43 2.78
N ALA A 69 -12.64 -3.19 3.28
CA ALA A 69 -12.42 -2.23 4.36
C ALA A 69 -12.58 -0.77 3.90
N ILE A 70 -12.11 -0.44 2.69
CA ILE A 70 -12.27 0.89 2.08
C ILE A 70 -13.74 1.20 1.82
N GLU A 71 -14.50 0.24 1.27
CA GLU A 71 -15.93 0.39 0.95
C GLU A 71 -16.81 0.58 2.19
N ARG A 72 -16.40 -0.01 3.33
CA ARG A 72 -17.10 0.17 4.62
C ARG A 72 -16.81 1.50 5.31
N SER A 73 -15.87 2.29 4.79
CA SER A 73 -15.45 3.56 5.40
C SER A 73 -15.93 4.77 4.61
N ASP A 74 -16.85 5.53 5.20
CA ASP A 74 -17.35 6.80 4.65
C ASP A 74 -16.32 7.95 4.76
N GLU A 75 -15.30 7.76 5.60
CA GLU A 75 -14.24 8.74 5.86
C GLU A 75 -13.15 8.75 4.78
N VAL A 76 -12.94 7.65 4.04
CA VAL A 76 -11.96 7.63 2.94
C VAL A 76 -12.43 8.52 1.80
N LYS A 77 -11.66 9.57 1.48
CA LYS A 77 -11.91 10.49 0.36
C LYS A 77 -10.92 10.33 -0.79
N ARG A 78 -9.75 9.72 -0.53
CA ARG A 78 -8.66 9.58 -1.50
C ARG A 78 -7.93 8.26 -1.34
N ILE A 79 -7.52 7.67 -2.46
CA ILE A 79 -6.59 6.54 -2.48
C ILE A 79 -5.35 6.96 -3.27
N CYS A 80 -4.18 6.85 -2.65
CA CYS A 80 -2.89 7.06 -3.28
C CYS A 80 -2.34 5.70 -3.74
N LEU A 81 -2.08 5.58 -5.04
CA LEU A 81 -1.47 4.41 -5.65
C LEU A 81 0.01 4.67 -5.84
N GLN A 82 0.83 3.90 -5.14
CA GLN A 82 2.26 3.88 -5.36
C GLN A 82 2.65 2.59 -6.06
N VAL A 83 3.29 2.68 -7.20
CA VAL A 83 3.56 1.51 -8.06
C VAL A 83 5.07 1.46 -8.30
N VAL A 84 5.72 0.37 -7.94
CA VAL A 84 7.12 0.15 -8.34
C VAL A 84 7.17 -0.37 -9.77
N SER A 85 8.28 -0.17 -10.47
CA SER A 85 8.45 -0.76 -11.79
C SER A 85 8.84 -2.23 -11.64
N SER A 86 7.86 -3.15 -11.73
CA SER A 86 8.08 -4.60 -11.83
C SER A 86 7.19 -5.18 -12.94
N SER A 87 7.37 -6.46 -13.28
CA SER A 87 6.63 -7.12 -14.36
C SER A 87 5.10 -7.16 -14.15
N SER A 88 4.61 -7.19 -12.92
CA SER A 88 3.18 -7.32 -12.59
C SER A 88 2.56 -6.11 -11.88
N SER A 89 3.39 -5.18 -11.37
CA SER A 89 2.91 -4.10 -10.48
C SER A 89 1.82 -3.23 -11.10
N THR A 90 1.94 -2.95 -12.40
CA THR A 90 0.97 -2.13 -13.13
C THR A 90 -0.36 -2.85 -13.30
N ASP A 91 -0.33 -4.14 -13.62
CA ASP A 91 -1.55 -4.94 -13.80
C ASP A 91 -2.31 -5.10 -12.49
N GLU A 92 -1.59 -5.34 -11.39
CA GLU A 92 -2.16 -5.38 -10.03
C GLU A 92 -2.83 -4.04 -9.66
N ALA A 93 -2.20 -2.91 -10.00
CA ALA A 93 -2.78 -1.59 -9.76
C ALA A 93 -4.06 -1.37 -10.58
N PHE A 94 -4.08 -1.78 -11.84
CA PHE A 94 -5.28 -1.71 -12.69
C PHE A 94 -6.37 -2.69 -12.23
N GLU A 95 -6.03 -3.87 -11.75
CA GLU A 95 -6.98 -4.80 -11.13
C GLU A 95 -7.63 -4.16 -9.90
N PHE A 96 -6.83 -3.52 -9.03
CA PHE A 96 -7.35 -2.81 -7.87
C PHE A 96 -8.31 -1.67 -8.27
N LEU A 97 -7.92 -0.84 -9.24
CA LEU A 97 -8.76 0.26 -9.73
C LEU A 97 -10.10 -0.21 -10.31
N ARG A 98 -10.13 -1.38 -10.96
CA ARG A 98 -11.36 -1.95 -11.52
C ARG A 98 -12.32 -2.46 -10.45
N ASN A 99 -11.79 -2.92 -9.32
CA ASN A 99 -12.59 -3.55 -8.27
C ASN A 99 -12.94 -2.60 -7.13
N VAL A 100 -12.16 -1.55 -6.88
CA VAL A 100 -12.48 -0.58 -5.83
C VAL A 100 -13.66 0.29 -6.28
N ARG A 101 -14.78 0.18 -5.58
CA ARG A 101 -15.97 1.01 -5.80
C ARG A 101 -16.01 2.09 -4.72
N LYS A 102 -15.90 3.35 -5.13
CA LYS A 102 -15.96 4.52 -4.25
C LYS A 102 -16.88 5.56 -4.87
#